data_AF-A0A1I7VLG6-F1
#
_entry.id   AF-A0A1I7VLG6-F1
#
_cell.length_a   1.000
_cell.length_b   1.000
_cell.length_c   1.000
_cell.angle_alpha   90.00
_cell.angle_beta   90.00
_cell.angle_gamma   90.00
#
_symmetry.space_group_name_H-M   'P 1'
#
loop_
_entity.id
_entity.type
_entity.pdbx_description
1 polymer ?
#
loop_
_entity_poly.entity_id
_entity_poly.type
_entity_poly.pdbx_seq_one_letter_code
_entity_poly.pdbx_strand_id
1 'polypeptide(L)'
;MKTVRFEWFSNKRDAIEKNPEVTLSELYIHRYEPAYCERTRKSDHFSCLKAIFRLKRDVGFHITQTYIPTSLALMGTVGVWLPEEFMERRIGVVAITVLLILSTESAGAREHLPSVSYMKAIDLWFGFITAFVFITLLQTLIIIALDKRAKQLAD
;
A
#
# COMPACT_ATOMS: atom_id res chain seq x y z
N MET A 1 32.76 40.22 -17.42
CA MET A 1 32.40 38.97 -16.73
C MET A 1 32.40 37.85 -17.77
N LYS A 2 33.12 36.74 -17.54
CA LYS A 2 33.08 35.58 -18.44
C LYS A 2 31.90 34.70 -18.02
N THR A 3 30.84 34.68 -18.82
CA THR A 3 29.69 33.79 -18.64
C THR A 3 30.09 32.39 -19.06
N VAL A 4 30.13 31.45 -18.12
CA VAL A 4 30.42 30.03 -18.39
C VAL A 4 29.11 29.33 -18.75
N ARG A 5 29.07 28.69 -19.91
CA ARG A 5 27.93 27.87 -20.36
C ARG A 5 28.25 26.39 -20.14
N PHE A 6 27.38 25.70 -19.43
CA PHE A 6 27.45 24.25 -19.24
C PHE A 6 26.56 23.57 -20.27
N GLU A 7 27.12 22.63 -21.02
CA GLU A 7 26.41 21.82 -22.00
C GLU A 7 26.59 20.33 -21.70
N TRP A 8 25.54 19.54 -21.91
CA TRP A 8 25.66 18.09 -21.92
C TRP A 8 26.51 17.63 -23.11
N PHE A 9 27.10 16.44 -22.99
CA PHE A 9 27.80 15.81 -24.10
C PHE A 9 26.86 15.70 -25.33
N SER A 10 27.42 15.92 -26.53
CA SER A 10 26.65 15.85 -27.80
C SER A 10 25.90 14.53 -27.96
N ASN A 11 26.49 13.45 -27.43
CA ASN A 11 25.84 12.15 -27.35
C ASN A 11 25.07 12.02 -26.02
N LYS A 12 23.74 11.91 -26.11
CA LYS A 12 22.86 11.78 -24.94
C LYS A 12 23.12 10.51 -24.12
N ARG A 13 23.70 9.47 -24.72
CA ARG A 13 24.05 8.22 -24.01
C ARG A 13 25.24 8.39 -23.08
N ASP A 14 26.17 9.28 -23.43
CA ASP A 14 27.38 9.55 -22.66
C ASP A 14 27.14 10.68 -21.64
N ALA A 15 25.99 11.35 -21.72
CA ALA A 15 25.59 12.41 -20.80
C ALA A 15 25.30 11.89 -19.39
N ILE A 16 24.75 10.69 -19.26
CA ILE A 16 24.37 10.09 -17.97
C ILE A 16 24.74 8.61 -18.00
N GLU A 17 25.85 8.27 -17.36
CA GLU A 17 26.26 6.89 -17.14
C GLU A 17 25.62 6.37 -15.84
N LYS A 18 24.96 5.21 -15.92
CA LYS A 18 24.37 4.53 -14.76
C LYS A 18 25.21 3.32 -14.42
N ASN A 19 25.62 3.20 -13.16
CA ASN A 19 26.19 1.95 -12.66
C ASN A 19 25.11 0.84 -12.65
N PRO A 20 25.29 -0.27 -13.39
CA PRO A 20 24.33 -1.38 -13.40
C PRO A 20 24.21 -2.10 -12.05
N GLU A 21 25.22 -2.03 -11.19
CA GLU A 21 25.23 -2.65 -9.85
C GLU A 21 24.39 -1.86 -8.83
N VAL A 22 24.05 -0.61 -9.13
CA VAL A 22 23.19 0.21 -8.27
C VAL A 22 21.73 -0.20 -8.51
N THR A 23 21.30 -1.20 -7.76
CA THR A 23 19.90 -1.59 -7.61
C THR A 23 19.37 -0.98 -6.31
N LEU A 24 18.29 -0.18 -6.38
CA LEU A 24 17.60 0.21 -5.15
C LEU A 24 16.63 -0.92 -4.76
N SER A 25 16.43 -1.11 -3.46
CA SER A 25 15.62 -2.18 -2.90
C SER A 25 14.13 -2.11 -3.30
N GLU A 26 13.58 -0.91 -3.48
CA GLU A 26 12.14 -0.72 -3.80
C GLU A 26 11.88 0.05 -5.11
N LEU A 27 12.92 0.58 -5.74
CA LEU A 27 12.79 1.43 -6.93
C LEU A 27 13.80 1.03 -7.99
N TYR A 28 13.38 1.10 -9.25
CA TYR A 28 14.29 1.04 -10.37
C TYR A 28 14.21 2.30 -11.20
N ILE A 29 15.34 2.71 -11.76
CA ILE A 29 15.39 3.82 -12.71
C ILE A 29 14.77 3.31 -14.02
N HIS A 30 13.56 3.80 -14.32
CA HIS A 30 12.84 3.44 -15.56
C HIS A 30 13.36 4.26 -16.75
N ARG A 31 13.61 5.55 -16.56
CA ARG A 31 14.19 6.45 -17.57
C ARG A 31 15.05 7.52 -16.92
N TYR A 32 16.03 8.03 -17.66
CA TYR A 32 16.82 9.19 -17.27
C TYR A 32 16.96 10.13 -18.46
N GLU A 33 16.82 11.43 -18.22
CA GLU A 33 16.81 12.46 -19.27
C GLU A 33 17.73 13.63 -18.86
N PRO A 34 18.69 14.02 -19.72
CA PRO A 34 19.46 15.23 -19.52
C PRO A 34 18.59 16.44 -19.82
N ALA A 35 18.54 17.38 -18.90
CA ALA A 35 17.78 18.63 -19.01
C ALA A 35 18.66 19.82 -18.66
N TYR A 36 18.23 21.00 -19.11
CA TYR A 36 18.85 22.27 -18.76
C TYR A 36 17.95 22.99 -17.75
N CYS A 37 18.56 23.77 -16.87
CA CYS A 37 17.84 24.60 -15.94
C CYS A 37 18.35 26.03 -16.00
N GLU A 38 17.42 26.98 -16.04
CA GLU A 38 17.75 28.39 -16.02
C GLU A 38 17.42 28.91 -14.62
N ARG A 39 18.45 29.42 -13.93
CA ARG A 39 18.32 29.92 -12.56
C ARG A 39 18.82 31.36 -12.51
N THR A 40 17.97 32.24 -12.02
CA THR A 40 18.29 33.64 -11.76
C THR A 40 18.54 33.82 -10.28
N ARG A 41 19.73 34.31 -9.88
CA ARG A 41 20.03 34.65 -8.49
C ARG A 41 20.45 36.11 -8.43
N LYS A 42 19.70 36.93 -7.66
CA LYS A 42 19.96 38.38 -7.46
C LYS A 42 20.36 39.11 -8.76
N SER A 43 19.55 38.94 -9.82
CA SER A 43 19.68 39.63 -11.10
C SER A 43 20.80 39.16 -12.05
N ASP A 44 21.43 38.01 -11.80
CA ASP A 44 22.37 37.37 -12.74
C ASP A 44 21.87 35.97 -13.18
N HIS A 45 22.09 35.62 -14.45
CA HIS A 45 21.65 34.37 -15.07
C HIS A 45 22.76 33.31 -15.01
N PHE A 46 22.47 32.18 -14.37
CA PHE A 46 23.42 31.07 -14.24
C PHE A 46 23.01 29.89 -15.12
N SER A 47 23.98 29.37 -15.88
CA SER A 47 23.83 28.11 -16.61
C SER A 47 23.78 26.94 -15.63
N CYS A 48 22.80 26.05 -15.77
CA CYS A 48 22.65 24.87 -14.92
C CYS A 48 22.29 23.63 -15.74
N LEU A 49 22.91 22.50 -15.39
CA LEU A 49 22.58 21.17 -15.90
C LEU A 49 21.71 20.45 -14.86
N LYS A 50 20.68 19.75 -15.33
CA LYS A 50 19.77 18.97 -14.51
C LYS A 50 19.63 17.57 -15.09
N ALA A 51 19.92 16.54 -14.31
CA ALA A 51 19.57 15.17 -14.68
C ALA A 51 18.21 14.81 -14.06
N ILE A 52 17.28 14.34 -14.89
CA ILE A 52 15.95 13.92 -14.44
C ILE A 52 15.91 12.41 -14.44
N PHE A 53 15.80 11.80 -13.25
CA PHE A 53 15.64 10.36 -13.10
C PHE A 53 14.17 10.02 -12.84
N ARG A 54 13.54 9.30 -13.77
CA ARG A 54 12.21 8.72 -13.60
C ARG A 54 12.36 7.37 -12.92
N LEU A 55 12.15 7.36 -11.61
CA LEU A 55 12.11 6.14 -10.81
C LEU A 55 10.71 5.53 -10.89
N LYS A 56 10.64 4.20 -11.03
CA LYS A 56 9.41 3.43 -10.91
C LYS A 56 9.56 2.46 -9.74
N ARG A 57 8.50 2.35 -8.94
CA ARG A 57 8.48 1.49 -7.76
C ARG A 57 8.25 0.04 -8.18
N ASP A 58 9.09 -0.87 -7.70
CA ASP A 58 8.82 -2.29 -7.79
C ASP A 58 8.03 -2.70 -6.55
N VAL A 59 6.71 -2.73 -6.71
CA VAL A 59 5.76 -3.11 -5.65
C VAL A 59 5.33 -4.56 -5.76
N GLY A 60 5.86 -5.32 -6.73
CA GLY A 60 5.36 -6.65 -7.07
C GLY A 60 5.47 -7.65 -5.93
N PHE A 61 6.60 -7.66 -5.22
CA PHE A 61 6.84 -8.59 -4.12
C PHE A 61 5.97 -8.28 -2.90
N HIS A 62 5.90 -7.00 -2.50
CA HIS A 62 5.12 -6.57 -1.33
C HIS A 62 3.61 -6.71 -1.57
N ILE A 63 3.14 -6.44 -2.80
CA ILE A 63 1.73 -6.68 -3.15
C ILE A 63 1.42 -8.18 -3.10
N THR A 64 2.27 -9.04 -3.66
CA THR A 64 2.01 -10.48 -3.70
C THR A 64 1.97 -11.08 -2.29
N GLN A 65 2.88 -10.65 -1.41
CA GLN A 65 2.97 -11.19 -0.06
C GLN A 65 1.87 -10.68 0.89
N THR A 66 1.33 -9.47 0.68
CA THR A 66 0.31 -8.85 1.54
C THR A 66 -1.12 -9.04 0.99
N TYR A 67 -1.31 -8.94 -0.33
CA TYR A 67 -2.64 -9.09 -0.94
C TYR A 67 -3.11 -10.55 -0.99
N ILE A 68 -2.22 -11.51 -1.20
CA ILE A 68 -2.60 -12.94 -1.21
C ILE A 68 -3.18 -13.35 0.15
N PRO A 69 -2.49 -13.19 1.30
CA PRO A 69 -3.04 -13.60 2.58
C PRO A 69 -4.29 -12.81 2.98
N THR A 70 -4.37 -11.50 2.71
CA THR A 70 -5.58 -10.71 3.01
C THR A 70 -6.77 -11.09 2.14
N SER A 71 -6.56 -11.45 0.87
CA SER A 71 -7.62 -11.94 -0.01
C SER A 71 -8.16 -13.30 0.42
N LEU A 72 -7.29 -14.23 0.85
CA LEU A 72 -7.72 -15.50 1.44
C LEU A 72 -8.51 -15.29 2.73
N ALA A 73 -8.07 -14.35 3.59
CA ALA A 73 -8.78 -14.01 4.82
C ALA A 73 -10.18 -13.41 4.53
N LEU A 74 -10.29 -12.58 3.50
CA LEU A 74 -11.58 -12.06 3.03
C LEU A 74 -12.48 -13.20 2.54
N MET A 75 -11.98 -14.12 1.72
CA MET A 75 -12.77 -15.28 1.28
C MET A 75 -13.25 -16.15 2.44
N GLY A 76 -12.42 -16.35 3.47
CA GLY A 76 -12.79 -17.09 4.68
C GLY A 76 -13.89 -16.41 5.50
N THR A 77 -13.97 -15.07 5.49
CA THR A 77 -15.03 -14.31 6.16
C THR A 77 -16.30 -14.16 5.32
N VAL A 78 -16.20 -14.16 3.98
CA VAL A 78 -17.37 -14.23 3.09
C VAL A 78 -18.08 -15.59 3.22
N GLY A 79 -17.34 -16.66 3.51
CA GLY A 79 -17.89 -17.98 3.83
C GLY A 79 -18.85 -18.01 5.03
N VAL A 80 -18.84 -16.98 5.88
CA VAL A 80 -19.76 -16.82 7.02
C VAL A 80 -21.21 -16.58 6.58
N TRP A 81 -21.45 -16.17 5.33
CA TRP A 81 -22.80 -16.02 4.78
C TRP A 81 -23.47 -17.36 4.46
N LEU A 82 -22.72 -18.47 4.49
CA LEU A 82 -23.31 -19.80 4.34
C LEU A 82 -23.94 -20.25 5.67
N PRO A 83 -25.18 -20.77 5.65
CA PRO A 83 -25.85 -21.25 6.85
C PRO A 83 -25.17 -22.55 7.29
N GLU A 84 -24.52 -22.55 8.46
CA GLU A 84 -24.00 -23.76 9.06
C GLU A 84 -24.42 -23.83 10.52
N GLU A 85 -25.46 -24.63 10.72
CA GLU A 85 -26.32 -24.82 11.90
C GLU A 85 -25.57 -25.32 13.16
N PHE A 86 -24.23 -25.31 13.18
CA PHE A 86 -23.41 -25.75 14.31
C PHE A 86 -22.21 -24.83 14.64
N MET A 87 -22.07 -23.65 14.02
CA MET A 87 -20.77 -22.96 13.99
C MET A 87 -20.72 -21.49 14.48
N GLU A 88 -21.75 -20.96 15.14
CA GLU A 88 -21.77 -19.57 15.64
C GLU A 88 -20.54 -19.20 16.50
N ARG A 89 -20.01 -20.15 17.29
CA ARG A 89 -18.83 -19.91 18.14
C ARG A 89 -17.51 -19.85 17.35
N ARG A 90 -17.38 -20.58 16.24
CA ARG A 90 -16.14 -20.54 15.43
C ARG A 90 -16.13 -19.34 14.48
N ILE A 91 -17.30 -18.93 13.99
CA ILE A 91 -17.44 -17.76 13.10
C ILE A 91 -16.92 -16.49 13.79
N GLY A 92 -17.32 -16.25 15.05
CA GLY A 92 -16.84 -15.09 15.82
C GLY A 92 -15.33 -15.14 16.08
N VAL A 93 -14.77 -16.32 16.39
CA VAL A 93 -13.31 -16.49 16.61
C VAL A 93 -12.52 -16.25 15.32
N VAL A 94 -13.00 -16.73 14.17
CA VAL A 94 -12.40 -16.48 12.85
C VAL A 94 -12.43 -14.99 12.52
N ALA A 95 -13.56 -14.31 12.71
CA ALA A 95 -13.67 -12.87 12.47
C ALA A 95 -12.72 -12.04 13.35
N ILE A 96 -12.61 -12.37 14.65
CA ILE A 96 -11.68 -11.69 15.58
C ILE A 96 -10.22 -11.94 15.18
N THR A 97 -9.88 -13.18 14.79
CA THR A 97 -8.52 -13.53 14.37
C THR A 97 -8.15 -12.83 13.06
N VAL A 98 -9.08 -12.71 12.12
CA VAL A 98 -8.88 -11.95 10.87
C VAL A 98 -8.67 -10.46 11.16
N LEU A 99 -9.42 -9.84 12.08
CA LEU A 99 -9.16 -8.46 12.50
C LEU A 99 -7.77 -8.28 13.10
N LEU A 100 -7.32 -9.22 13.93
CA LEU A 100 -6.00 -9.20 14.53
C LEU A 100 -4.89 -9.29 13.46
N ILE A 101 -5.04 -10.21 12.50
CA ILE A 101 -4.10 -10.36 11.38
C ILE A 101 -4.05 -9.07 10.56
N LEU A 102 -5.22 -8.52 10.20
CA LEU A 102 -5.33 -7.30 9.41
C LEU A 102 -4.69 -6.09 10.12
N SER A 103 -4.90 -5.97 11.44
CA SER A 103 -4.31 -4.90 12.24
C SER A 103 -2.79 -5.01 12.28
N THR A 104 -2.28 -6.22 12.50
CA THR A 104 -0.84 -6.51 12.56
C THR A 104 -0.16 -6.23 11.22
N GLU A 105 -0.77 -6.70 10.13
CA GLU A 105 -0.24 -6.50 8.77
C GLU A 105 -0.29 -5.02 8.35
N SER A 106 -1.39 -4.32 8.67
CA SER A 106 -1.51 -2.89 8.37
C SER A 106 -0.47 -2.05 9.11
N ALA A 107 -0.10 -2.45 10.33
CA ALA A 107 0.97 -1.82 11.10
C ALA A 107 2.35 -2.07 10.47
N GLY A 108 2.64 -3.32 10.07
CA GLY A 108 3.88 -3.66 9.36
C GLY A 108 4.02 -2.96 8.01
N ALA A 109 2.93 -2.90 7.22
CA ALA A 109 2.91 -2.16 5.97
C ALA A 109 3.15 -0.65 6.19
N ARG A 110 2.67 -0.08 7.30
CA ARG A 110 2.90 1.34 7.63
C ARG A 110 4.32 1.63 8.12
N GLU A 111 5.02 0.65 8.67
CA GLU A 111 6.41 0.78 9.09
C GLU A 111 7.38 0.82 7.89
N HIS A 112 7.08 0.05 6.84
CA HIS A 112 7.90 0.00 5.63
C HIS A 112 7.63 1.15 4.65
N LEU A 113 6.49 1.85 4.77
CA LEU A 113 6.18 2.98 3.89
C LEU A 113 6.41 4.31 4.62
N PRO A 114 7.09 5.31 4.01
CA PRO A 114 7.14 6.64 4.57
C PRO A 114 5.71 7.14 4.81
N SER A 115 5.48 7.77 5.96
CA SER A 115 4.19 8.35 6.31
C SER A 115 3.88 9.45 5.30
N VAL A 116 2.88 9.22 4.47
CA VAL A 116 2.43 10.21 3.49
C VAL A 116 1.00 10.58 3.82
N SER A 117 0.70 11.87 3.82
CA SER A 117 -0.58 12.43 4.25
C SER A 117 -1.75 12.18 3.28
N TYR A 118 -1.52 11.49 2.15
CA TYR A 118 -2.60 11.14 1.22
C TYR A 118 -3.06 9.70 1.42
N MET A 119 -4.35 9.48 1.22
CA MET A 119 -4.95 8.15 1.26
C MET A 119 -4.35 7.29 0.15
N LYS A 120 -3.64 6.22 0.52
CA LYS A 120 -3.03 5.29 -0.43
C LYS A 120 -4.05 4.20 -0.81
N ALA A 121 -3.89 3.58 -1.98
CA ALA A 121 -4.75 2.47 -2.41
C ALA A 121 -4.78 1.32 -1.38
N ILE A 122 -3.67 1.10 -0.68
CA ILE A 122 -3.55 0.12 0.40
C ILE A 122 -4.42 0.48 1.63
N ASP A 123 -4.57 1.77 1.96
CA ASP A 123 -5.43 2.19 3.07
C ASP A 123 -6.92 1.93 2.74
N LEU A 124 -7.33 2.10 1.48
CA LEU A 124 -8.69 1.77 1.04
C LEU A 124 -8.95 0.25 1.10
N TRP A 125 -7.97 -0.56 0.72
CA TRP A 125 -8.06 -2.02 0.80
C TRP A 125 -8.24 -2.51 2.25
N PHE A 126 -7.36 -2.08 3.15
CA PHE A 126 -7.46 -2.40 4.57
C PHE A 126 -8.76 -1.86 5.19
N GLY A 127 -9.18 -0.65 4.80
CA GLY A 127 -10.45 -0.07 5.25
C GLY A 127 -11.67 -0.89 4.83
N PHE A 128 -11.70 -1.35 3.57
CA PHE A 128 -12.78 -2.18 3.05
C PHE A 128 -12.89 -3.52 3.79
N ILE A 129 -11.77 -4.21 3.99
CA ILE A 129 -11.76 -5.50 4.73
C ILE A 129 -12.17 -5.28 6.19
N THR A 130 -11.67 -4.23 6.84
CA THR A 130 -12.04 -3.91 8.24
C THR A 130 -13.54 -3.67 8.38
N ALA A 131 -14.14 -2.89 7.46
CA ALA A 131 -15.58 -2.62 7.47
C ALA A 131 -16.40 -3.90 7.26
N PHE A 132 -15.98 -4.77 6.34
CA PHE A 132 -16.64 -6.04 6.08
C PHE A 132 -16.63 -6.98 7.30
N VAL A 133 -15.49 -7.09 7.99
CA VAL A 133 -15.37 -7.92 9.18
C VAL A 133 -16.19 -7.34 10.35
N PHE A 134 -16.25 -6.01 10.49
CA PHE A 134 -17.08 -5.35 11.50
C PHE A 134 -18.57 -5.66 11.31
N ILE A 135 -19.07 -5.61 10.07
CA ILE A 135 -20.47 -5.98 9.74
C ILE A 135 -20.74 -7.44 10.10
N THR A 136 -19.80 -8.34 9.77
CA THR A 136 -19.91 -9.76 10.08
C THR A 136 -19.98 -10.01 11.60
N LEU A 137 -19.17 -9.29 12.38
CA LEU A 137 -19.23 -9.35 13.84
C LEU A 137 -20.58 -8.87 14.39
N LEU A 138 -21.09 -7.74 13.91
CA LEU A 138 -22.40 -7.24 14.33
C LEU A 138 -23.52 -8.25 14.03
N GLN A 139 -23.50 -8.85 12.83
CA GLN A 139 -24.47 -9.89 12.46
C GLN A 139 -24.42 -11.07 13.43
N THR A 140 -23.22 -11.56 13.78
CA THR A 140 -23.08 -12.66 14.75
C THR A 140 -23.57 -12.30 16.15
N LEU A 141 -23.32 -11.07 16.61
CA LEU A 141 -23.82 -10.61 17.91
C LEU A 141 -25.35 -10.54 17.95
N ILE A 142 -25.97 -10.09 16.84
CA ILE A 142 -27.43 -10.05 16.72
C ILE A 142 -28.02 -11.46 16.76
N ILE A 143 -27.43 -12.41 16.03
CA ILE A 143 -27.87 -13.81 16.02
C ILE A 143 -27.81 -14.41 17.43
N ILE A 144 -26.68 -14.26 18.13
CA ILE A 144 -26.51 -14.76 19.51
C ILE A 144 -27.52 -14.11 20.47
N ALA A 145 -27.78 -12.81 20.30
CA ALA A 145 -28.76 -12.09 21.13
C ALA A 145 -30.20 -12.59 20.89
N LEU A 146 -30.55 -12.93 19.64
CA LEU A 146 -31.85 -13.50 19.30
C LEU A 146 -31.99 -14.93 19.84
N ASP A 147 -30.98 -15.79 19.68
CA ASP A 147 -30.99 -17.16 20.23
C ASP A 147 -31.15 -17.15 21.76
N LYS A 148 -30.45 -16.24 22.45
CA LYS A 148 -30.57 -16.07 23.90
C LYS A 148 -31.98 -15.64 24.32
N ARG A 149 -32.61 -14.72 23.57
CA ARG A 149 -33.99 -14.29 23.82
C ARG A 149 -35.00 -15.39 23.54
N ALA A 150 -34.79 -16.18 22.49
CA ALA A 150 -35.65 -17.32 22.16
C ALA A 150 -35.63 -18.39 23.26
N LYS A 151 -34.46 -18.72 23.81
CA LYS A 151 -34.33 -19.66 24.93
C LYS A 151 -35.00 -19.16 26.21
N GLN A 152 -34.88 -17.87 26.52
CA GLN A 152 -35.54 -17.27 27.70
C GLN A 152 -37.07 -17.24 27.62
N LEU A 153 -37.66 -17.36 26.43
CA LEU A 153 -39.11 -17.41 26.23
C LEU A 153 -39.65 -18.85 26.22
N ALA A 154 -38.76 -19.85 26.16
CA ALA A 154 -39.11 -21.26 26.11
C ALA A 154 -39.05 -21.94 27.50
N ASP A 155 -38.43 -21.30 28.50
CA ASP A 155 -38.49 -21.64 29.94
C ASP A 155 -39.56 -20.80 30.64
#